data_AF-A0A1X7PHQ3-F1
#
_entry.id   AF-A0A1X7PHQ3-F1
#
_cell.length_a   1.000
_cell.length_b   1.000
_cell.length_c   1.000
_cell.angle_alpha   90.00
_cell.angle_beta   90.00
_cell.angle_gamma   90.00
#
_symmetry.space_group_name_H-M   'P 1'
#
loop_
_entity.id
_entity.type
_entity.pdbx_description
1 polymer ?
#
loop_
_entity_poly.entity_id
_entity_poly.type
_entity_poly.pdbx_seq_one_letter_code
_entity_poly.pdbx_strand_id
1 'polypeptide(L)' 'MTKTAKPGFFRNALNALIEARARQATHYVNGALLMLDDETLAKNGYSRDVLRRNARAPYAY' A
#
# COMPACT_ATOMS: atom_id res chain seq x y z
N MET A 1 37.94 -0.42 -14.72
CA MET A 1 36.87 0.52 -14.28
C MET A 1 35.93 -0.23 -13.35
N THR A 2 36.13 -0.16 -12.03
CA THR A 2 35.23 -0.79 -11.05
C THR A 2 34.18 0.24 -10.61
N LYS A 3 32.95 0.13 -11.12
CA LYS A 3 31.81 0.93 -10.64
C LYS A 3 31.40 0.41 -9.27
N THR A 4 31.98 0.96 -8.21
CA THR A 4 31.47 0.76 -6.84
C THR A 4 30.03 1.28 -6.82
N ALA A 5 29.07 0.37 -6.72
CA ALA A 5 27.66 0.74 -6.56
C ALA A 5 27.52 1.62 -5.31
N LYS A 6 27.01 2.85 -5.49
CA LYS A 6 26.88 3.81 -4.39
C LYS A 6 25.96 3.23 -3.31
N PRO A 7 26.31 3.30 -2.01
CA PRO A 7 25.52 2.72 -0.93
C PRO A 7 24.05 3.18 -0.88
N GLY A 8 23.73 4.35 -1.46
CA GLY A 8 22.35 4.84 -1.59
C GLY A 8 21.50 4.12 -2.65
N PHE A 9 22.10 3.52 -3.68
CA PHE A 9 21.34 2.87 -4.77
C PHE A 9 20.57 1.63 -4.27
N PHE A 10 21.24 0.77 -3.50
CA PHE A 10 20.60 -0.42 -2.92
C PHE A 10 19.52 -0.06 -1.90
N ARG A 11 19.75 0.95 -1.04
CA ARG A 11 18.76 1.41 -0.06
C ARG A 11 17.53 2.00 -0.74
N ASN A 12 17.72 2.78 -1.79
CA ASN A 12 16.61 3.34 -2.57
C ASN A 12 15.83 2.25 -3.31
N ALA A 13 16.52 1.29 -3.93
CA ALA A 13 15.87 0.16 -4.59
C ALA A 13 15.09 -0.71 -3.59
N LEU A 14 15.66 -0.98 -2.41
CA LEU A 14 14.99 -1.72 -1.34
C LEU A 14 13.76 -0.97 -0.82
N ASN A 15 13.87 0.35 -0.58
CA ASN A 15 12.73 1.18 -0.18
C ASN A 15 11.62 1.13 -1.23
N ALA A 16 11.95 1.26 -2.52
CA ALA A 16 10.97 1.17 -3.61
C ALA A 16 10.27 -0.21 -3.65
N LEU A 17 11.02 -1.29 -3.41
CA LEU A 17 10.47 -2.65 -3.31
C LEU A 17 9.54 -2.83 -2.12
N ILE A 18 9.96 -2.36 -0.94
CA ILE A 18 9.15 -2.39 0.29
C ILE A 18 7.88 -1.58 0.08
N GLU A 19 7.98 -0.40 -0.51
CA GLU A 19 6.84 0.48 -0.76
C GLU A 19 5.86 -0.14 -1.77
N ALA A 20 6.38 -0.77 -2.83
CA ALA A 20 5.56 -1.52 -3.78
C ALA A 20 4.83 -2.69 -3.09
N ARG A 21 5.50 -3.41 -2.20
CA ARG A 21 4.90 -4.52 -1.45
C ARG A 21 3.89 -4.04 -0.40
N ALA A 22 4.20 -2.95 0.30
CA ALA A 22 3.29 -2.31 1.25
C ALA A 22 2.00 -1.88 0.55
N ARG A 23 2.11 -1.28 -0.64
CA ARG A 23 0.95 -0.91 -1.48
C ARG A 23 0.09 -2.12 -1.86
N GLN A 24 0.71 -3.25 -2.26
CA GLN A 24 -0.03 -4.50 -2.52
C GLN A 24 -0.77 -5.00 -1.27
N ALA A 25 -0.11 -4.98 -0.11
CA ALA A 25 -0.73 -5.39 1.15
C ALA A 25 -1.90 -4.47 1.52
N THR A 26 -1.78 -3.16 1.33
CA THR A 26 -2.87 -2.20 1.55
C THR A 26 -4.08 -2.50 0.67
N HIS A 27 -3.90 -2.86 -0.60
CA HIS A 27 -5.02 -3.26 -1.45
C HIS A 27 -5.73 -4.52 -0.94
N TYR A 28 -4.97 -5.53 -0.53
CA TYR A 28 -5.54 -6.76 0.02
C TYR A 28 -6.32 -6.50 1.31
N VAL A 29 -5.73 -5.74 2.24
CA VAL A 29 -6.37 -5.37 3.51
C VAL A 29 -7.61 -4.53 3.26
N ASN A 30 -7.55 -3.54 2.36
CA ASN A 30 -8.71 -2.73 2.01
C ASN A 30 -9.84 -3.58 1.40
N GLY A 31 -9.50 -4.56 0.56
CA GLY A 31 -10.47 -5.52 0.03
C GLY A 31 -11.13 -6.36 1.13
N ALA A 32 -10.34 -6.87 2.08
CA ALA A 32 -10.84 -7.62 3.23
C ALA A 32 -11.72 -6.76 4.14
N LEU A 33 -11.29 -5.52 4.43
CA LEU A 33 -12.08 -4.55 5.22
C LEU A 33 -13.40 -4.20 4.52
N LEU A 34 -13.43 -4.14 3.18
CA LEU A 34 -14.66 -3.91 2.43
C LEU A 34 -15.67 -5.07 2.50
N MET A 35 -15.27 -6.25 3.00
CA MET A 35 -16.19 -7.35 3.28
C MET A 35 -16.85 -7.23 4.67
N LEU A 36 -16.35 -6.34 5.53
CA LEU A 36 -16.96 -6.05 6.83
C LEU A 36 -18.18 -5.14 6.66
N ASP A 37 -19.11 -5.23 7.60
CA ASP A 37 -20.25 -4.32 7.67
C ASP A 37 -19.83 -2.92 8.17
N ASP A 38 -20.68 -1.93 7.94
CA ASP A 38 -20.40 -0.54 8.27
C ASP A 38 -20.28 -0.29 9.78
N GLU A 39 -20.97 -1.06 10.62
CA GLU A 39 -20.89 -0.94 12.08
C GLU A 39 -19.53 -1.43 12.58
N THR A 40 -19.05 -2.57 12.08
CA THR A 40 -17.72 -3.09 12.38
C THR A 40 -16.62 -2.15 11.86
N LEU A 41 -16.79 -1.58 10.67
CA LEU A 41 -15.85 -0.59 10.14
C LEU A 41 -15.79 0.67 11.02
N ALA A 42 -16.94 1.22 11.40
CA ALA A 42 -17.03 2.41 12.24
C ALA A 42 -16.42 2.18 13.65
N LYS A 43 -16.67 1.00 14.25
CA LYS A 43 -16.07 0.60 15.53
C LYS A 43 -14.53 0.56 15.47
N ASN A 44 -13.98 0.22 14.31
CA ASN A 44 -12.54 0.17 14.08
C ASN A 44 -11.97 1.49 13.50
N GLY A 45 -12.78 2.56 13.41
CA GLY A 45 -12.35 3.87 12.92
C GLY A 45 -12.17 3.94 11.40
N TYR A 46 -12.70 2.98 10.65
CA TYR A 46 -12.64 2.98 9.19
C TYR A 46 -13.93 3.53 8.58
N SER A 47 -13.79 4.36 7.54
CA SER A 47 -14.89 4.79 6.69
C SER A 47 -14.86 4.02 5.38
N ARG A 48 -15.99 3.40 5.01
CA ARG A 48 -16.13 2.59 3.79
C ARG A 48 -15.84 3.40 2.53
N ASP A 49 -16.19 4.68 2.50
CA ASP A 49 -15.93 5.56 1.35
C ASP A 49 -14.44 5.80 1.13
N VAL A 50 -13.68 5.96 2.22
CA VAL A 50 -12.22 6.10 2.19
C VAL A 50 -11.58 4.80 1.70
N LEU A 51 -12.02 3.65 2.22
CA LEU A 51 -11.53 2.33 1.78
C LEU A 51 -11.82 2.07 0.29
N ARG A 52 -13.03 2.41 -0.19
CA ARG A 52 -13.40 2.28 -1.62
C ARG A 52 -12.55 3.17 -2.52
N ARG A 53 -12.28 4.41 -2.11
CA ARG A 53 -11.46 5.35 -2.87
C ARG A 53 -10.02 4.85 -3.00
N ASN A 54 -9.46 4.33 -1.92
CA ASN A 54 -8.11 3.75 -1.90
C ASN A 54 -8.03 2.41 -2.64
N ALA A 55 -9.10 1.62 -2.66
CA ALA A 55 -9.16 0.37 -3.41
C ALA A 55 -9.27 0.60 -4.93
N ARG A 56 -9.92 1.68 -5.37
CA ARG A 56 -10.17 2.00 -6.79
C ARG A 56 -9.10 2.83 -7.48
N ALA A 57 -8.14 3.41 -6.75
CA ALA A 57 -7.11 4.25 -7.35
C ALA A 57 -6.30 3.45 -8.40
N PRO A 58 -6.45 3.75 -9.71
CA PRO A 58 -5.65 3.11 -10.74
C PRO A 58 -4.22 3.63 -10.64
N TYR A 59 -3.26 2.72 -10.72
CA TYR A 59 -1.83 3.02 -10.66
C TYR A 59 -1.45 4.15 -11.63
N ALA A 60 -1.10 5.32 -11.11
CA ALA A 60 -0.28 6.29 -11.84
C ALA A 60 1.18 5.87 -11.64
N TYR A 61 1.80 5.44 -12.75
CA TYR A 61 3.22 5.14 -12.85
C TYR A 61 4.04 6.44 -12.84
#